data_AF-K3WHJ6-F1
#
_entry.id   AF-K3WHJ6-F1
#
_cell.length_a   1.000
_cell.length_b   1.000
_cell.length_c   1.000
_cell.angle_alpha   90.00
_cell.angle_beta   90.00
_cell.angle_gamma   90.00
#
_symmetry.space_group_name_H-M   'P 1'
#
loop_
_entity.id
_entity.type
_entity.pdbx_description
1 polymer ?
#
loop_
_entity_poly.entity_id
_entity_poly.type
_entity_poly.pdbx_seq_one_letter_code
_entity_poly.pdbx_strand_id
1 'polypeptide(L)'
;MTAVERRVFKHNDQVIYEWEQSLEELNVYIRPPPGITANMILCEISANHVALGLRGTTDKFLNHDLSSSVVVAESYWMLDQGELTINLQKMKKGLMWPSVFVGHGELDPMAQEATKRQMMLERFQEENPGFDFSGAEFNGSAPDPRTFMGGVKYS
;
A
#
# COMPACT_ATOMS: atom_id res chain seq x y z
N MET A 1 -9.09 15.61 9.66
CA MET A 1 -8.37 14.39 9.24
C MET A 1 -9.37 13.52 8.51
N THR A 2 -9.45 13.64 7.19
CA THR A 2 -10.14 12.64 6.38
C THR A 2 -9.33 11.36 6.54
N ALA A 3 -9.92 10.35 7.18
CA ALA A 3 -9.32 9.01 7.19
C ALA A 3 -9.16 8.59 5.73
N VAL A 4 -7.95 8.20 5.32
CA VAL A 4 -7.73 7.57 4.02
C VAL A 4 -8.57 6.30 4.02
N GLU A 5 -9.47 6.17 3.05
CA GLU A 5 -10.35 5.02 2.96
C GLU A 5 -9.53 3.80 2.56
N ARG A 6 -9.38 2.85 3.50
CA ARG A 6 -8.72 1.58 3.23
C ARG A 6 -9.53 0.79 2.21
N ARG A 7 -8.85 0.29 1.19
CA ARG A 7 -9.43 -0.55 0.14
C ARG A 7 -9.51 -1.98 0.64
N VAL A 8 -10.58 -2.70 0.32
CA VAL A 8 -10.80 -4.06 0.82
C VAL A 8 -10.59 -5.07 -0.30
N PHE A 9 -9.72 -6.06 -0.09
CA PHE A 9 -9.66 -7.25 -0.93
C PHE A 9 -10.45 -8.39 -0.28
N LYS A 10 -11.37 -8.98 -1.04
CA LYS A 10 -12.20 -10.10 -0.61
C LYS A 10 -11.99 -11.34 -1.47
N HIS A 11 -12.07 -12.50 -0.86
CA HIS A 11 -12.13 -13.79 -1.55
C HIS A 11 -13.27 -14.61 -0.94
N ASN A 12 -14.20 -15.08 -1.78
CA ASN A 12 -15.42 -15.79 -1.35
C ASN A 12 -16.20 -15.04 -0.26
N ASP A 13 -16.43 -13.73 -0.47
CA ASP A 13 -17.10 -12.80 0.46
C ASP A 13 -16.41 -12.57 1.81
N GLN A 14 -15.22 -13.16 2.04
CA GLN A 14 -14.42 -12.93 3.23
C GLN A 14 -13.38 -11.85 2.96
N VAL A 15 -13.23 -10.90 3.90
CA VAL A 15 -12.15 -9.92 3.88
C VAL A 15 -10.84 -10.63 4.18
N ILE A 16 -9.90 -10.56 3.25
CA ILE A 16 -8.57 -11.18 3.40
C ILE A 16 -7.58 -10.15 3.92
N TYR A 17 -7.59 -8.95 3.33
CA TYR A 17 -6.82 -7.81 3.81
C TYR A 17 -7.48 -6.52 3.38
N GLU A 18 -7.16 -5.45 4.10
CA GLU A 18 -7.39 -4.08 3.68
C GLU A 18 -6.06 -3.48 3.27
N TRP A 19 -6.06 -2.45 2.44
CA TRP A 19 -4.82 -1.81 2.05
C TRP A 19 -5.01 -0.37 1.61
N GLU A 20 -3.94 0.40 1.76
CA GLU A 20 -3.84 1.75 1.22
C GLU A 20 -2.44 1.98 0.65
N GLN A 21 -2.29 3.08 -0.07
CA GLN A 21 -1.01 3.50 -0.60
C GLN A 21 -0.89 5.01 -0.56
N SER A 22 0.34 5.45 -0.40
CA SER A 22 0.75 6.84 -0.52
C SER A 22 1.66 7.03 -1.75
N LEU A 23 2.28 8.20 -1.85
CA LEU A 23 3.32 8.47 -2.83
C LEU A 23 4.50 7.48 -2.70
N GLU A 24 4.85 7.08 -1.48
CA GLU A 24 6.06 6.32 -1.17
C GLU A 24 5.83 4.86 -0.81
N GLU A 25 4.70 4.52 -0.20
CA GLU A 25 4.53 3.19 0.41
C GLU A 25 3.14 2.60 0.16
N LEU A 26 3.01 1.29 0.44
CA LEU A 26 1.73 0.63 0.65
C LEU A 26 1.67 0.08 2.07
N ASN A 27 0.48 0.12 2.67
CA ASN A 27 0.19 -0.53 3.94
C ASN A 27 -0.90 -1.58 3.72
N VAL A 28 -0.64 -2.81 4.15
CA VAL A 28 -1.56 -3.94 4.10
C VAL A 28 -1.96 -4.33 5.52
N TYR A 29 -3.26 -4.36 5.80
CA TYR A 29 -3.82 -4.62 7.11
C TYR A 29 -4.57 -5.95 7.12
N ILE A 30 -4.22 -6.82 8.06
CA ILE A 30 -4.79 -8.16 8.21
C ILE A 30 -5.15 -8.34 9.68
N ARG A 31 -6.36 -8.81 9.96
CA ARG A 31 -6.74 -9.24 11.31
C ARG A 31 -6.54 -10.75 11.45
N PRO A 32 -5.44 -11.20 12.08
CA PRO A 32 -5.26 -12.62 12.34
C PRO A 32 -6.35 -13.16 13.29
N PRO A 33 -6.54 -14.50 13.33
CA PRO A 33 -7.40 -15.13 14.33
C PRO A 33 -7.01 -14.73 15.76
N PRO A 34 -7.97 -14.73 16.72
CA PRO A 34 -7.69 -14.45 18.12
C PRO A 34 -6.59 -15.37 18.68
N GLY A 35 -5.68 -14.80 19.48
CA GLY A 35 -4.60 -15.54 20.13
C GLY A 35 -3.30 -15.66 19.32
N ILE A 36 -3.27 -15.21 18.06
CA ILE A 36 -2.02 -15.07 17.31
C ILE A 36 -1.17 -13.96 17.92
N THR A 37 0.10 -14.28 18.20
CA THR A 37 1.10 -13.33 18.68
C THR A 37 2.18 -13.11 17.62
N ALA A 38 2.93 -12.00 17.70
CA ALA A 38 3.97 -11.67 16.73
C ALA A 38 5.00 -12.80 16.56
N ASN A 39 5.37 -13.48 17.64
CA ASN A 39 6.33 -14.59 17.61
C ASN A 39 5.83 -15.79 16.79
N MET A 40 4.53 -15.95 16.62
CA MET A 40 3.94 -17.02 15.81
C MET A 40 3.91 -16.68 14.32
N ILE A 41 4.04 -15.41 13.96
CA ILE A 41 3.97 -14.94 12.58
C ILE A 41 5.32 -15.15 11.89
N LEU A 42 5.25 -15.68 10.67
CA LEU A 42 6.33 -15.66 9.69
C LEU A 42 5.87 -14.84 8.49
N CYS A 43 6.40 -13.62 8.39
CA CYS A 43 6.18 -12.73 7.25
C CYS A 43 7.53 -12.47 6.57
N GLU A 44 7.64 -12.89 5.33
CA GLU A 44 8.83 -12.79 4.49
C GLU A 44 8.55 -11.83 3.36
N ILE A 45 9.28 -10.72 3.32
CA ILE A 45 9.17 -9.68 2.29
C ILE A 45 10.40 -9.79 1.39
N SER A 46 10.17 -9.95 0.10
CA SER A 46 11.18 -9.93 -0.95
C SER A 46 10.87 -8.83 -1.95
N ALA A 47 11.84 -8.49 -2.80
CA ALA A 47 11.74 -7.33 -3.69
C ALA A 47 10.44 -7.31 -4.52
N ASN A 48 9.93 -8.47 -4.94
CA ASN A 48 8.70 -8.57 -5.73
C ASN A 48 7.69 -9.58 -5.16
N HIS A 49 7.80 -9.96 -3.88
CA HIS A 49 6.99 -11.05 -3.33
C HIS A 49 6.77 -10.90 -1.82
N VAL A 50 5.61 -11.31 -1.32
CA VAL A 50 5.34 -11.45 0.12
C VAL A 50 4.75 -12.82 0.39
N ALA A 51 5.36 -13.50 1.37
CA ALA A 51 4.82 -14.71 1.96
C ALA A 51 4.48 -14.46 3.43
N LEU A 52 3.25 -14.75 3.83
CA LEU A 52 2.76 -14.63 5.20
C LEU A 52 2.14 -15.95 5.64
N GLY A 53 2.55 -16.44 6.81
CA GLY A 53 1.96 -17.61 7.44
C GLY A 53 2.35 -17.70 8.93
N LEU A 54 2.11 -18.87 9.51
CA LEU A 54 2.54 -19.16 10.88
C LEU A 54 3.87 -19.91 10.88
N ARG A 55 4.69 -19.70 11.92
CA ARG A 55 5.92 -20.46 12.11
C ARG A 55 5.60 -21.93 12.34
N GLY A 56 6.37 -22.81 11.69
CA GLY A 56 6.19 -24.26 11.80
C GLY A 56 5.04 -24.82 10.94
N THR A 57 4.31 -23.98 10.20
CA THR A 57 3.31 -24.45 9.22
C THR A 57 3.84 -24.33 7.80
N THR A 58 3.50 -25.31 6.96
CA THR A 58 3.79 -25.27 5.52
C THR A 58 2.84 -24.34 4.78
N ASP A 59 1.58 -24.30 5.22
CA ASP A 59 0.55 -23.48 4.61
C ASP A 59 0.81 -22.00 4.87
N LYS A 60 0.63 -21.21 3.82
CA LYS A 60 0.77 -19.76 3.83
C LYS A 60 -0.60 -19.12 3.65
N PHE A 61 -0.88 -18.10 4.44
CA PHE A 61 -2.07 -17.26 4.32
C PHE A 61 -2.00 -16.36 3.09
N LEU A 62 -0.82 -15.77 2.83
CA LEU A 62 -0.50 -15.07 1.57
C LEU A 62 0.80 -15.63 1.01
N ASN A 63 0.87 -15.81 -0.30
CA ASN A 63 2.08 -16.22 -1.01
C ASN A 63 2.01 -15.71 -2.44
N HIS A 64 2.25 -14.41 -2.63
CA HIS A 64 1.92 -13.72 -3.88
C HIS A 64 3.01 -12.74 -4.31
N ASP A 65 3.16 -12.64 -5.63
CA ASP A 65 3.98 -11.61 -6.25
C ASP A 65 3.32 -10.23 -6.10
N LEU A 66 4.17 -9.21 -5.90
CA LEU A 66 3.79 -7.82 -5.78
C LEU A 66 3.61 -7.18 -7.17
N SER A 67 2.73 -6.17 -7.26
CA SER A 67 2.52 -5.43 -8.52
C SER A 67 3.74 -4.62 -8.97
N SER A 68 4.64 -4.26 -8.06
CA SER A 68 5.95 -3.69 -8.38
C SER A 68 6.99 -3.99 -7.30
N SER A 69 8.23 -3.55 -7.54
CA SER A 69 9.31 -3.81 -6.60
C SER A 69 9.25 -2.91 -5.38
N VAL A 70 9.70 -3.43 -4.24
CA VAL A 70 9.83 -2.73 -2.95
C VAL A 70 11.28 -2.66 -2.48
N VAL A 71 11.60 -1.66 -1.66
CA VAL A 71 12.88 -1.56 -0.96
C VAL A 71 12.83 -2.45 0.28
N VAL A 72 13.30 -3.70 0.17
CA VAL A 72 13.15 -4.72 1.23
C VAL A 72 13.69 -4.26 2.59
N ALA A 73 14.79 -3.50 2.60
CA ALA A 73 15.42 -3.01 3.83
C ALA A 73 14.61 -1.91 4.55
N GLU A 74 13.68 -1.26 3.85
CA GLU A 74 12.81 -0.19 4.39
C GLU A 74 11.37 -0.67 4.58
N SER A 75 11.02 -1.82 4.00
CA SER A 75 9.75 -2.50 4.26
C SER A 75 9.81 -3.29 5.57
N TYR A 76 8.68 -3.36 6.28
CA TYR A 76 8.60 -4.07 7.56
C TYR A 76 7.20 -4.61 7.80
N TRP A 77 7.03 -5.38 8.88
CA TRP A 77 5.72 -5.74 9.38
C TRP A 77 5.67 -5.60 10.90
N MET A 78 4.49 -5.35 11.43
CA MET A 78 4.25 -5.25 12.86
C MET A 78 2.85 -5.76 13.21
N LEU A 79 2.71 -6.36 14.38
CA LEU A 79 1.41 -6.72 14.94
C LEU A 79 1.13 -5.80 16.13
N ASP A 80 0.11 -4.95 16.01
CA ASP A 80 -0.31 -4.04 17.07
C ASP A 80 -1.81 -4.19 17.33
N GLN A 81 -2.17 -4.28 18.61
CA GLN A 81 -3.57 -4.43 19.07
C GLN A 81 -4.43 -5.46 18.31
N GLY A 82 -3.81 -6.53 17.81
CA GLY A 82 -4.48 -7.59 17.05
C GLY A 82 -4.65 -7.32 15.55
N GLU A 83 -4.03 -6.27 15.00
CA GLU A 83 -3.97 -5.96 13.58
C GLU A 83 -2.52 -6.08 13.08
N LEU A 84 -2.31 -6.97 12.11
CA LEU A 84 -1.04 -7.13 11.41
C LEU A 84 -0.98 -6.08 10.30
N THR A 85 0.04 -5.23 10.34
CA THR A 85 0.35 -4.29 9.27
C THR A 85 1.63 -4.74 8.57
N ILE A 86 1.58 -4.90 7.25
CA ILE A 86 2.74 -5.07 6.38
C ILE A 86 2.93 -3.75 5.63
N ASN A 87 4.04 -3.06 5.92
CA ASN A 87 4.45 -1.86 5.23
C ASN A 87 5.43 -2.22 4.11
N LEU A 88 5.18 -1.66 2.92
CA LEU A 88 5.92 -1.94 1.70
C LEU A 88 6.42 -0.62 1.10
N GLN A 89 7.70 -0.32 1.29
CA GLN A 89 8.33 0.86 0.70
C GLN A 89 8.50 0.67 -0.81
N LYS A 90 7.90 1.54 -1.63
CA LYS A 90 7.98 1.42 -3.09
C LYS A 90 9.40 1.70 -3.56
N MET A 91 9.95 0.81 -4.38
CA MET A 91 11.20 1.08 -5.10
C MET A 91 11.05 2.23 -6.12
N LYS A 92 9.82 2.47 -6.59
CA LYS A 92 9.48 3.53 -7.55
C LYS A 92 8.49 4.50 -6.90
N LYS A 93 9.02 5.53 -6.23
CA LYS A 93 8.21 6.63 -5.65
C LYS A 93 7.29 7.24 -6.72
N GLY A 94 6.04 7.50 -6.34
CA GLY A 94 4.99 8.03 -7.21
C GLY A 94 4.35 7.02 -8.16
N LEU A 95 4.83 5.77 -8.23
CA LEU A 95 4.13 4.73 -8.98
C LEU A 95 2.85 4.34 -8.25
N MET A 96 1.70 4.57 -8.89
CA MET A 96 0.40 4.09 -8.42
C MET A 96 0.29 2.59 -8.69
N TRP A 97 -0.01 1.83 -7.64
CA TRP A 97 -0.25 0.38 -7.74
C TRP A 97 -1.75 0.12 -7.87
N PRO A 98 -2.22 -0.54 -8.95
CA PRO A 98 -3.64 -0.84 -9.10
C PRO A 98 -4.11 -1.89 -8.09
N SER A 99 -3.20 -2.67 -7.51
CA SER A 99 -3.42 -3.59 -6.41
C SER A 99 -2.09 -3.92 -5.72
N VAL A 100 -2.15 -4.51 -4.52
CA VAL A 100 -0.94 -4.95 -3.79
C VAL A 100 -0.30 -6.15 -4.49
N PHE A 101 -1.10 -7.17 -4.78
CA PHE A 101 -0.67 -8.47 -5.28
C PHE A 101 -1.19 -8.74 -6.68
N VAL A 102 -0.35 -9.39 -7.49
CA VAL A 102 -0.72 -9.82 -8.84
C VAL A 102 -1.89 -10.80 -8.77
N GLY A 103 -2.91 -10.57 -9.60
CA GLY A 103 -4.09 -11.43 -9.68
C GLY A 103 -5.17 -11.19 -8.62
N HIS A 104 -4.99 -10.25 -7.69
CA HIS A 104 -5.99 -9.90 -6.67
C HIS A 104 -7.02 -8.85 -7.15
N GLY A 105 -7.23 -8.78 -8.46
CA GLY A 105 -7.99 -7.71 -9.09
C GLY A 105 -7.24 -6.38 -9.09
N GLU A 106 -7.83 -5.39 -9.74
CA GLU A 106 -7.31 -4.03 -9.82
C GLU A 106 -8.37 -3.04 -9.32
N LEU A 107 -7.91 -1.88 -8.87
CA LEU A 107 -8.78 -0.75 -8.59
C LEU A 107 -9.65 -0.42 -9.80
N ASP A 108 -10.93 -0.14 -9.55
CA ASP A 108 -11.81 0.39 -10.58
C ASP A 108 -11.33 1.77 -11.07
N PRO A 109 -11.75 2.24 -12.25
CA PRO A 109 -11.27 3.50 -12.82
C PRO A 109 -11.48 4.72 -11.92
N MET A 110 -12.55 4.75 -11.12
CA MET A 110 -12.84 5.87 -10.22
C MET A 110 -11.90 5.86 -9.02
N ALA A 111 -11.65 4.68 -8.44
CA ALA A 111 -10.69 4.51 -7.37
C ALA A 111 -9.24 4.80 -7.82
N GLN A 112 -8.87 4.40 -9.04
CA GLN A 112 -7.56 4.75 -9.61
C GLN A 112 -7.39 6.27 -9.74
N GLU A 113 -8.41 6.97 -10.24
CA GLU A 113 -8.38 8.42 -10.40
C GLU A 113 -8.29 9.14 -9.04
N ALA A 114 -9.07 8.70 -8.05
CA ALA A 114 -8.99 9.23 -6.69
C ALA A 114 -7.60 9.03 -6.08
N THR A 115 -7.01 7.85 -6.29
CA THR A 115 -5.64 7.53 -5.83
C THR A 115 -4.60 8.46 -6.47
N LYS A 116 -4.70 8.69 -7.79
CA LYS A 116 -3.79 9.60 -8.50
C LYS A 116 -3.90 11.02 -7.96
N ARG A 117 -5.13 11.52 -7.72
CA ARG A 117 -5.37 12.84 -7.10
C ARG A 117 -4.72 12.94 -5.73
N GLN A 118 -4.92 11.94 -4.87
CA GLN A 118 -4.33 11.89 -3.54
C GLN A 118 -2.80 11.96 -3.60
N MET A 119 -2.17 11.09 -4.40
CA MET A 119 -0.71 11.06 -4.56
C MET A 119 -0.16 12.35 -5.16
N MET A 120 -0.91 13.00 -6.06
CA MET A 120 -0.55 14.31 -6.60
C MET A 120 -0.56 15.40 -5.52
N LEU A 121 -1.59 15.46 -4.67
CA LEU A 121 -1.65 16.41 -3.55
C LEU A 121 -0.50 16.20 -2.58
N GLU A 122 -0.23 14.94 -2.22
CA GLU A 122 0.89 14.56 -1.35
C GLU A 122 2.22 15.04 -1.91
N ARG A 123 2.46 14.79 -3.21
CA ARG A 123 3.67 15.27 -3.90
C ARG A 123 3.78 16.80 -3.87
N PHE A 124 2.70 17.53 -4.17
CA PHE A 124 2.72 19.00 -4.13
C PHE A 124 3.03 19.54 -2.73
N GLN A 125 2.50 18.88 -1.70
CA GLN A 125 2.73 19.21 -0.30
C GLN A 125 4.19 18.99 0.10
N GLU A 126 4.82 17.90 -0.35
CA GLU A 126 6.26 17.63 -0.13
C GLU A 126 7.16 18.64 -0.86
N GLU A 127 6.82 18.99 -2.11
CA GLU A 127 7.63 19.91 -2.92
C GLU A 127 7.52 21.38 -2.49
N ASN A 128 6.48 21.74 -1.74
CA ASN A 128 6.21 23.12 -1.31
C ASN A 128 5.96 23.19 0.21
N PRO A 129 6.99 22.94 1.04
CA PRO A 129 6.86 23.00 2.50
C PRO A 129 6.46 24.41 2.94
N GLY A 130 5.34 24.52 3.67
CA GLY A 130 4.81 25.80 4.19
C GLY A 130 3.52 26.30 3.52
N PHE A 131 3.05 25.64 2.47
CA PHE A 131 1.72 25.83 1.92
C PHE A 131 0.81 24.67 2.34
N ASP A 132 -0.46 24.92 2.64
CA ASP A 132 -1.45 23.89 2.99
C ASP A 132 -2.33 23.58 1.78
N PHE A 133 -2.23 22.35 1.25
CA PHE A 133 -3.03 21.87 0.12
C PHE A 133 -4.13 20.89 0.54
N SER A 134 -4.42 20.75 1.84
CA SER A 134 -5.42 19.80 2.35
C SER A 134 -6.86 20.06 1.85
N GLY A 135 -7.15 21.31 1.45
CA GLY A 135 -8.42 21.71 0.84
C GLY A 135 -8.39 21.85 -0.69
N ALA A 136 -7.29 21.46 -1.34
CA ALA A 136 -7.15 21.61 -2.79
C ALA A 136 -7.90 20.49 -3.54
N GLU A 137 -8.60 20.87 -4.60
CA GLU A 137 -9.29 19.95 -5.51
C GLU A 137 -8.67 19.99 -6.90
N PHE A 138 -8.63 18.84 -7.57
CA PHE A 138 -8.23 18.75 -8.97
C PHE A 138 -9.44 18.94 -9.88
N ASN A 139 -9.43 20.02 -10.66
CA ASN A 139 -10.42 20.25 -11.71
C ASN A 139 -10.03 19.43 -12.96
N GLY A 140 -10.54 18.20 -13.07
CA GLY A 140 -10.32 17.30 -14.22
C GLY A 140 -9.59 16.00 -13.87
N SER A 141 -8.87 15.45 -14.84
CA SER A 141 -8.05 14.24 -14.64
C SER A 141 -6.72 14.59 -13.99
N ALA A 142 -6.37 13.90 -12.92
CA ALA A 142 -5.06 14.03 -12.28
C ALA A 142 -3.97 13.49 -13.20
N PRO A 143 -2.88 14.25 -13.40
CA PRO A 143 -1.72 13.76 -14.13
C PRO A 143 -1.03 12.62 -13.37
N ASP A 144 -0.14 11.90 -14.05
CA ASP A 144 0.64 10.83 -13.42
C ASP A 144 1.62 11.41 -12.37
N PRO A 145 1.49 11.03 -11.08
CA PRO A 145 2.35 11.53 -10.01
C PRO A 145 3.84 11.31 -10.25
N ARG A 146 4.19 10.27 -11.01
CA ARG A 146 5.58 9.91 -11.28
C ARG A 146 6.25 10.80 -12.31
N THR A 147 5.51 11.28 -13.31
CA THR A 147 6.08 11.95 -14.50
C THR A 147 5.76 13.43 -14.59
N PHE A 148 4.78 13.92 -13.82
CA PHE A 148 4.37 15.33 -13.86
C PHE A 148 5.49 16.31 -13.45
N MET A 149 5.53 17.50 -14.04
CA MET A 149 6.48 18.60 -13.75
C MET A 149 7.97 18.19 -13.64
N GLY A 150 8.45 17.33 -14.55
CA GLY A 150 9.84 16.87 -14.56
C GLY A 150 10.11 15.60 -13.74
N GLY A 151 9.05 14.98 -13.22
CA GLY A 151 9.08 13.71 -12.51
C GLY A 151 9.44 13.80 -11.03
N VAL A 152 9.30 12.67 -10.33
CA VAL A 152 9.61 12.57 -8.90
C VAL A 152 11.12 12.67 -8.68
N LYS A 153 11.52 13.55 -7.74
CA LYS A 153 12.91 13.62 -7.28
C LYS A 153 13.16 12.51 -6.27
N TYR A 154 14.27 11.81 -6.46
CA TYR A 154 14.81 10.89 -5.46
C TYR A 154 15.82 11.70 -4.64
N SER A 155 15.50 11.94 -3.36
CA SER A 155 16.39 12.58 -2.40
C SER A 155 17.29 11.56 -1.74
#